data_AF-A0A2V0PG35-F1
#
_entry.id   AF-A0A2V0PG35-F1
#
_cell.length_a   1.000
_cell.length_b   1.000
_cell.length_c   1.000
_cell.angle_alpha   90.00
_cell.angle_beta   90.00
_cell.angle_gamma   90.00
#
_symmetry.space_group_name_H-M   'P 1'
#
loop_
_entity.id
_entity.type
_entity.pdbx_description
1 polymer ?
#
loop_
_entity_poly.entity_id
_entity_poly.type
_entity_poly.pdbx_seq_one_letter_code
_entity_poly.pdbx_strand_id
1 'polypeptide(L)'
;MASALLAGAAAGLAEGCGLSGPPVYLLDFSVYKPPEALRVEVEKARRDAESWSMYSGFASDFVGKVFDRSGISPTATFLPAAIHPSIAEEPRYGVPEAMEEARAVMGGAVADLLQKTGTRPCDIDILITNCSIFCP
;
A
#
# COMPACT_ATOMS: atom_id res chain seq x y z
N MET A 1 -2.82 -1.11 -4.69
CA MET A 1 -3.18 -1.83 -3.45
C MET A 1 -2.44 -1.15 -2.32
N ALA A 2 -3.12 -0.36 -1.50
CA ALA A 2 -2.52 0.28 -0.33
C ALA A 2 -2.86 -0.58 0.90
N SER A 3 -1.84 -1.19 1.52
CA SER A 3 -2.00 -1.83 2.82
C SER A 3 -2.23 -0.74 3.87
N ALA A 4 -3.42 -0.70 4.45
CA ALA A 4 -3.71 0.13 5.61
C ALA A 4 -3.08 -0.54 6.85
N LEU A 5 -2.10 0.12 7.47
CA LEU A 5 -1.60 -0.29 8.78
C LEU A 5 -2.59 0.18 9.85
N LEU A 6 -3.31 -0.76 10.46
CA LEU A 6 -3.97 -0.54 11.74
C LEU A 6 -2.92 -0.71 12.84
N ALA A 7 -2.35 0.39 13.33
CA ALA A 7 -1.59 0.36 14.58
C ALA A 7 -2.57 0.62 15.73
N GLY A 8 -2.82 -0.40 16.55
CA GLY A 8 -3.65 -0.27 17.74
C GLY A 8 -2.96 -0.93 18.93
N ALA A 9 -2.82 -0.18 20.02
CA ALA A 9 -2.85 -0.70 21.39
C ALA A 9 -2.95 0.45 22.41
N ALA A 10 -3.93 0.38 23.30
CA ALA A 10 -3.78 0.81 24.68
C ALA A 10 -4.69 -0.05 25.56
N ALA A 11 -4.10 -0.76 26.52
CA ALA A 11 -4.78 -1.62 27.48
C ALA A 11 -5.33 -0.77 28.64
N GLY A 12 -6.63 -0.83 28.87
CA GLY A 12 -7.28 -0.33 30.08
C GLY A 12 -7.79 -1.50 30.92
N LEU A 13 -7.33 -1.59 32.18
CA LEU A 13 -7.69 -2.65 33.13
C LEU A 13 -9.20 -2.63 33.42
N ALA A 14 -9.91 -3.68 33.02
CA ALA A 14 -11.27 -3.96 33.47
C ALA A 14 -11.25 -5.23 34.32
N GLU A 15 -11.39 -5.08 35.63
CA GLU A 15 -11.60 -6.21 36.54
C GLU A 15 -13.07 -6.66 36.49
N GLY A 16 -13.31 -7.91 36.09
CA GLY A 16 -14.62 -8.55 36.13
C GLY A 16 -14.65 -9.86 35.31
N CYS A 17 -14.81 -11.00 35.98
CA CYS A 17 -14.78 -12.34 35.38
C CYS A 17 -15.79 -12.55 34.24
N GLY A 18 -15.30 -12.91 33.06
CA GLY A 18 -16.10 -13.53 31.99
C GLY A 18 -15.48 -13.39 30.59
N LEU A 19 -14.41 -14.12 30.25
CA LEU A 19 -13.79 -14.21 28.90
C LEU A 19 -13.48 -12.89 28.15
N SER A 20 -13.78 -11.71 28.68
CA SER A 20 -13.45 -10.44 28.05
C SER A 20 -12.13 -9.95 28.61
N GLY A 21 -11.06 -10.15 27.85
CA GLY A 21 -9.84 -9.37 28.04
C GLY A 21 -10.13 -7.87 27.97
N PRO A 22 -9.20 -7.01 28.42
CA PRO A 22 -9.37 -5.57 28.33
C PRO A 22 -9.72 -5.18 26.88
N PRO A 23 -10.67 -4.26 26.68
CA PRO A 23 -11.12 -3.86 25.34
C PRO A 23 -9.95 -3.26 24.54
N VAL A 24 -9.91 -3.57 23.24
CA VAL A 24 -8.91 -3.05 22.30
C VAL A 24 -9.54 -1.92 21.51
N TYR A 25 -8.86 -0.77 21.46
CA TYR A 25 -9.32 0.42 20.76
C TYR A 25 -8.37 0.81 19.63
N LEU A 26 -8.93 1.29 18.51
CA LEU A 26 -8.18 2.01 17.48
C LEU A 26 -8.09 3.48 17.90
N LEU A 27 -6.88 3.93 18.23
CA LEU A 27 -6.66 5.31 18.68
C LEU A 27 -6.51 6.27 17.51
N ASP A 28 -5.78 5.87 16.47
CA ASP A 28 -5.52 6.71 15.31
C ASP A 28 -5.16 5.83 14.08
N PHE A 29 -5.18 6.40 12.88
CA PHE A 29 -4.76 5.78 11.63
C PHE A 29 -4.12 6.81 10.69
N SER A 30 -3.22 6.33 9.83
CA SER A 30 -2.67 7.07 8.70
C SER A 30 -2.65 6.19 7.45
N VAL A 31 -2.70 6.82 6.28
CA VAL A 31 -2.61 6.17 4.98
C VAL A 31 -1.59 6.91 4.15
N TYR A 32 -0.65 6.17 3.57
CA TYR A 32 0.33 6.75 2.66
C TYR A 32 -0.33 7.17 1.34
N LYS A 33 -0.14 8.44 0.97
CA LYS A 33 -0.46 8.95 -0.36
C LYS A 33 0.84 9.06 -1.18
N PRO A 34 1.00 8.31 -2.28
CA PRO A 34 2.18 8.42 -3.12
C PRO A 34 2.34 9.82 -3.75
N PRO A 35 3.56 10.24 -4.11
CA PRO A 35 3.80 11.47 -4.84
C PRO A 35 3.04 11.52 -6.16
N GLU A 36 2.67 12.72 -6.61
CA GLU A 36 1.93 12.93 -7.86
C GLU A 36 2.66 12.39 -9.09
N ALA A 37 4.00 12.32 -9.05
CA ALA A 37 4.81 11.73 -10.11
C ALA A 37 4.55 10.22 -10.35
N LEU A 38 3.94 9.52 -9.38
CA LEU A 38 3.55 8.11 -9.49
C LEU A 38 2.07 7.92 -9.87
N ARG A 39 1.37 9.01 -10.14
CA ARG A 39 -0.05 8.98 -10.49
C ARG A 39 -0.23 8.43 -11.90
N VAL A 40 -1.21 7.55 -12.03
CA VAL A 40 -1.52 6.85 -13.27
C VAL A 40 -2.70 7.52 -13.97
N GLU A 41 -2.51 7.83 -15.25
CA GLU A 41 -3.59 8.03 -16.20
C GLU A 41 -3.76 6.74 -17.02
N VAL A 42 -4.87 6.04 -16.81
CA VAL A 42 -5.02 4.63 -17.26
C VAL A 42 -4.96 4.48 -18.77
N GLU A 43 -5.61 5.37 -19.52
CA GLU A 43 -5.57 5.32 -20.98
C GLU A 43 -4.17 5.58 -21.55
N LYS A 44 -3.38 6.40 -20.86
CA LYS A 44 -1.97 6.60 -21.21
C LYS A 44 -1.15 5.37 -20.84
N ALA A 45 -1.32 4.85 -19.63
CA ALA A 45 -0.61 3.68 -19.15
C ALA A 45 -0.88 2.42 -20.00
N ARG A 46 -2.12 2.23 -20.49
CA ARG A 46 -2.47 1.14 -21.41
C ARG A 46 -1.73 1.23 -22.73
N ARG A 47 -1.61 2.42 -23.31
CA ARG A 47 -0.85 2.67 -24.54
C ARG A 47 0.65 2.47 -24.32
N ASP A 48 1.19 3.04 -23.23
CA ASP A 48 2.62 2.92 -22.93
C ASP A 48 3.02 1.45 -22.70
N ALA A 49 2.15 0.66 -22.07
CA ALA A 49 2.38 -0.76 -21.81
C ALA A 49 2.47 -1.61 -23.09
N GLU A 50 1.99 -1.14 -24.25
CA GLU A 50 2.14 -1.85 -25.55
C GLU A 50 3.60 -2.05 -25.95
N SER A 51 4.49 -1.20 -25.43
CA SER A 51 5.94 -1.28 -25.68
C SER A 51 6.64 -2.39 -24.87
N TRP A 52 6.00 -2.91 -23.82
CA TRP A 52 6.59 -3.92 -22.96
C TRP A 52 6.67 -5.28 -23.65
N SER A 53 7.78 -5.97 -23.43
CA SER A 53 8.06 -7.30 -23.98
C SER A 53 7.01 -8.35 -23.61
N MET A 54 6.38 -8.22 -22.44
CA MET A 54 5.33 -9.12 -21.96
C MET A 54 3.92 -8.77 -22.46
N TYR A 55 3.77 -7.69 -23.23
CA TYR A 55 2.48 -7.28 -23.73
C TYR A 55 1.89 -8.33 -24.68
N SER A 56 0.63 -8.69 -24.45
CA SER A 56 -0.16 -9.45 -25.39
C SER A 56 -1.56 -8.86 -25.45
N GLY A 57 -2.14 -8.74 -26.65
CA GLY A 57 -3.48 -8.17 -26.82
C GLY A 57 -4.54 -8.89 -25.98
N PHE A 58 -4.43 -10.22 -25.86
CA PHE A 58 -5.34 -11.02 -25.03
C PHE A 58 -5.21 -10.70 -23.53
N ALA A 59 -3.99 -10.68 -22.98
CA ALA A 59 -3.79 -10.39 -21.56
C ALA A 59 -4.14 -8.92 -21.24
N SER A 60 -3.80 -8.01 -22.15
CA SER A 60 -4.13 -6.58 -22.04
C SER A 60 -5.63 -6.35 -22.02
N ASP A 61 -6.39 -7.01 -22.89
CA ASP A 61 -7.85 -6.95 -22.90
C ASP A 61 -8.46 -7.49 -21.59
N PHE A 62 -7.90 -8.57 -21.06
CA PHE A 62 -8.34 -9.13 -19.78
C PHE A 62 -8.07 -8.15 -18.62
N VAL A 63 -6.85 -7.65 -18.50
CA VAL A 63 -6.45 -6.70 -17.46
C VAL A 63 -7.27 -5.41 -17.56
N GLY A 64 -7.52 -4.91 -18.78
CA GLY A 64 -8.38 -3.76 -19.02
C GLY A 64 -9.80 -4.00 -18.51
N LYS A 65 -10.42 -5.14 -18.85
CA LYS A 65 -11.76 -5.51 -18.37
C LYS A 65 -11.85 -5.64 -16.86
N VAL A 66 -10.78 -6.11 -16.21
CA VAL A 66 -10.68 -6.18 -14.74
C VAL A 66 -10.61 -4.77 -14.17
N PHE A 67 -9.76 -3.90 -14.75
CA PHE A 67 -9.61 -2.52 -14.32
C PHE A 67 -10.94 -1.76 -14.43
N ASP A 68 -11.61 -1.82 -15.58
CA ASP A 68 -12.87 -1.13 -15.85
C ASP A 68 -14.00 -1.51 -14.87
N ARG A 69 -13.91 -2.70 -14.26
CA ARG A 69 -14.89 -3.23 -13.29
C ARG A 69 -14.43 -3.16 -11.83
N SER A 70 -13.21 -2.70 -11.57
CA SER A 70 -12.61 -2.69 -10.23
C SER A 70 -13.08 -1.54 -9.33
N GLY A 71 -13.72 -0.52 -9.90
CA GLY A 71 -14.04 0.72 -9.19
C GLY A 71 -12.84 1.62 -8.92
N ILE A 72 -11.66 1.30 -9.46
CA ILE A 72 -10.47 2.14 -9.39
C ILE A 72 -10.65 3.34 -10.32
N SER A 73 -10.28 4.53 -9.83
CA SER A 73 -10.34 5.74 -10.66
C SER A 73 -9.38 5.65 -11.85
N PRO A 74 -9.83 6.00 -13.08
CA PRO A 74 -8.97 6.03 -14.26
C PRO A 74 -7.84 7.07 -14.18
N THR A 75 -8.00 8.06 -13.30
CA THR A 75 -7.07 9.18 -13.20
C THR A 75 -6.61 9.45 -11.79
N ALA A 76 -7.14 8.82 -10.73
CA ALA A 76 -6.76 9.11 -9.34
C ALA A 76 -6.22 7.87 -8.61
N THR A 77 -5.43 7.06 -9.33
CA THR A 77 -4.72 5.90 -8.77
C THR A 77 -3.21 6.03 -9.00
N PHE A 78 -2.43 5.18 -8.35
CA PHE A 78 -0.97 5.23 -8.35
C PHE A 78 -0.39 3.84 -8.55
N LEU A 79 0.78 3.77 -9.19
CA LEU A 79 1.58 2.55 -9.32
C LEU A 79 3.03 2.82 -8.88
N PRO A 80 3.71 1.82 -8.29
CA PRO A 80 5.14 1.89 -8.04
C PRO A 80 5.91 2.13 -9.35
N ALA A 81 6.96 2.95 -9.29
CA ALA A 81 7.79 3.28 -10.45
C ALA A 81 8.30 2.03 -11.21
N ALA A 82 8.59 0.95 -10.48
CA ALA A 82 9.07 -0.32 -11.04
C ALA A 82 8.08 -1.00 -12.00
N ILE A 83 6.78 -0.74 -11.87
CA ILE A 83 5.72 -1.36 -12.69
C ILE A 83 4.80 -0.30 -13.32
N HIS A 84 5.23 0.95 -13.35
CA HIS A 84 4.45 2.04 -13.92
C HIS A 84 4.74 2.14 -15.43
N PRO A 85 3.76 1.89 -16.32
CA PRO A 85 4.01 1.83 -17.77
C PRO A 85 4.59 3.10 -18.38
N SER A 86 4.21 4.27 -17.84
CA SER A 86 4.77 5.55 -18.30
C SER A 86 6.15 5.92 -17.74
N ILE A 87 6.74 5.09 -16.85
CA ILE A 87 8.02 5.40 -16.18
C ILE A 87 9.05 4.31 -16.45
N ALA A 88 8.66 3.04 -16.37
CA ALA A 88 9.56 1.92 -16.57
C ALA A 88 9.53 1.43 -18.03
N GLU A 89 10.72 1.28 -18.63
CA GLU A 89 10.89 0.65 -19.95
C GLU A 89 10.41 -0.81 -19.96
N GLU A 90 10.65 -1.54 -18.87
CA GLU A 90 10.11 -2.88 -18.61
C GLU A 90 9.75 -3.01 -17.12
N PRO A 91 8.71 -3.79 -16.79
CA PRO A 91 8.29 -3.95 -15.41
C PRO A 91 9.29 -4.81 -14.64
N ARG A 92 9.57 -4.42 -13.39
CA ARG A 92 10.50 -5.11 -12.49
C ARG A 92 9.80 -5.54 -11.21
N TYR A 93 10.03 -6.79 -10.81
CA TYR A 93 9.36 -7.46 -9.68
C TYR A 93 10.34 -8.01 -8.64
N GLY A 94 11.58 -7.50 -8.62
CA GLY A 94 12.61 -7.99 -7.73
C GLY A 94 12.38 -7.61 -6.27
N VAL A 95 13.08 -8.32 -5.37
CA VAL A 95 13.15 -7.96 -3.95
C VAL A 95 13.60 -6.51 -3.74
N PRO A 96 14.58 -5.96 -4.49
CA PRO A 96 14.97 -4.56 -4.33
C PRO A 96 13.81 -3.58 -4.57
N GLU A 97 13.03 -3.78 -5.64
CA GLU A 97 11.87 -2.95 -5.96
C GLU A 97 10.77 -3.08 -4.92
N ALA A 98 10.49 -4.31 -4.45
CA ALA A 98 9.51 -4.57 -3.40
C ALA A 98 9.93 -3.92 -2.05
N MET A 99 11.22 -3.97 -1.71
CA MET A 99 11.76 -3.30 -0.52
C MET A 99 11.64 -1.78 -0.62
N GLU A 100 11.90 -1.20 -1.79
CA GLU A 100 11.77 0.24 -2.01
C GLU A 100 10.32 0.70 -1.83
N GLU A 101 9.36 -0.02 -2.43
CA GLU A 101 7.94 0.24 -2.25
C GLU A 101 7.51 0.09 -0.78
N ALA A 102 7.94 -0.99 -0.11
CA ALA A 102 7.59 -1.22 1.29
C ALA A 102 8.11 -0.10 2.20
N ARG A 103 9.35 0.37 1.99
CA ARG A 103 9.90 1.51 2.74
C ARG A 103 9.09 2.79 2.52
N ALA A 104 8.73 3.08 1.27
CA ALA A 104 7.93 4.27 0.97
C ALA A 104 6.53 4.20 1.58
N VAL A 105 5.82 3.10 1.36
CA VAL A 105 4.41 2.93 1.76
C VAL A 105 4.27 2.74 3.26
N MET A 106 4.94 1.72 3.83
CA MET A 106 4.83 1.42 5.25
C MET A 106 5.56 2.47 6.08
N GLY A 107 6.78 2.83 5.68
CA GLY A 107 7.56 3.85 6.38
C GLY A 107 6.88 5.21 6.36
N GLY A 108 6.31 5.62 5.22
CA GLY A 108 5.55 6.86 5.10
C GLY A 108 4.30 6.89 5.97
N ALA A 109 3.49 5.82 5.96
CA ALA A 109 2.29 5.73 6.79
C ALA A 109 2.63 5.71 8.29
N VAL A 110 3.65 4.96 8.70
CA VAL A 110 4.08 4.89 10.11
C VAL A 110 4.66 6.24 10.56
N ALA A 111 5.52 6.87 9.75
CA ALA A 111 6.10 8.16 10.09
C ALA A 111 5.02 9.24 10.29
N ASP A 112 4.04 9.32 9.39
CA ASP A 112 2.92 10.25 9.51
C ASP A 112 2.07 9.96 10.75
N LEU A 113 1.79 8.69 11.04
CA LEU A 113 1.05 8.31 12.24
C LEU A 113 1.77 8.71 13.53
N LEU A 114 3.07 8.40 13.65
CA LEU A 114 3.88 8.76 14.82
C LEU A 114 3.98 10.28 14.98
N GLN A 115 4.10 11.01 13.87
CA GLN A 115 4.09 12.47 13.89
C GLN A 115 2.75 13.02 14.35
N LYS A 116 1.63 12.46 13.86
CA LYS A 116 0.26 12.88 14.19
C LYS A 116 -0.07 12.64 15.65
N THR A 117 0.32 11.49 16.21
CA THR A 117 0.01 11.13 17.60
C THR A 117 1.05 11.65 18.60
N GLY A 118 2.26 11.98 18.14
CA GLY A 118 3.40 12.28 19.01
C GLY A 118 3.98 11.05 19.72
N THR A 119 3.55 9.85 19.35
CA THR A 119 4.06 8.59 19.91
C THR A 119 5.51 8.39 19.46
N ARG A 120 6.40 8.06 20.41
CA ARG A 120 7.78 7.71 20.04
C ARG A 120 7.83 6.25 19.62
N PRO A 121 8.69 5.87 18.65
CA PRO A 121 8.85 4.48 18.26
C PRO A 121 9.17 3.54 19.43
N CYS A 122 9.92 4.03 20.44
CA CYS A 122 10.28 3.26 21.62
C CYS A 122 9.14 3.02 22.62
N ASP A 123 7.99 3.69 22.45
CA ASP A 123 6.79 3.49 23.27
C ASP A 123 5.85 2.43 22.65
N ILE A 124 6.26 1.76 21.55
CA ILE A 124 5.48 0.73 20.86
C ILE A 124 6.05 -0.66 21.21
N ASP A 125 5.24 -1.48 21.89
CA ASP A 125 5.65 -2.83 22.28
C ASP A 125 5.47 -3.88 21.18
N ILE A 126 4.46 -3.70 20.33
CA ILE A 126 4.06 -4.69 19.32
C ILE A 126 3.85 -3.99 17.98
N LEU A 127 4.55 -4.47 16.95
CA LEU A 127 4.33 -4.09 15.56
C LEU A 127 3.77 -5.29 14.79
N ILE A 128 2.56 -5.14 14.25
CA ILE A 128 1.94 -6.11 13.36
C ILE A 128 2.03 -5.57 11.93
N THR A 129 2.59 -6.35 11.02
CA THR A 129 2.68 -5.97 9.60
C THR A 129 1.98 -7.02 8.73
N ASN A 130 1.46 -6.58 7.58
CA ASN A 130 0.94 -7.46 6.55
C ASN A 130 1.44 -6.98 5.19
N CYS A 131 2.03 -7.88 4.42
CA CYS A 131 2.43 -7.65 3.04
C CYS A 131 2.40 -8.96 2.26
N SER A 132 1.89 -8.91 1.03
CA SER A 132 1.90 -10.05 0.10
C SER A 132 3.01 -9.96 -0.95
N ILE A 133 3.56 -8.76 -1.17
CA ILE A 133 4.57 -8.49 -2.19
C ILE A 133 5.99 -8.58 -1.60
N PHE A 134 6.14 -8.20 -0.34
CA PHE A 134 7.39 -8.26 0.40
C PHE A 134 7.20 -9.19 1.61
N CYS A 135 7.75 -10.40 1.53
CA CYS A 135 7.74 -11.40 2.60
C CYS A 135 9.19 -11.76 2.95
N PRO A 136 9.84 -10.97 3.84
CA PRO A 136 11.25 -11.16 4.20
C PRO A 136 11.51 -12.44 5.00
#